data_AF-A0A151ETS5-F1
#
_entry.id   AF-A0A151ETS5-F1
#
_cell.length_a   1.000
_cell.length_b   1.000
_cell.length_c   1.000
_cell.angle_alpha   90.00
_cell.angle_beta   90.00
_cell.angle_gamma   90.00
#
_symmetry.space_group_name_H-M   'P 1'
#
loop_
_entity.id
_entity.type
_entity.pdbx_description
1 polymer ?
#
loop_
_entity_poly.entity_id
_entity_poly.type
_entity_poly.pdbx_seq_one_letter_code
_entity_poly.pdbx_strand_id
1 'polypeptide(L)'
;MEIFRKIGSWLFLFGVLIALIAGIIVGARWYTDTEAYIAMILGVLGFIVGVLSFFAVGQITHERIPTFLIGALILVVIGATSNYWETWGFVQNQDFAYFFQSLTGYIAIFAAPAAALLAIRAIWDAGKTEEIEKYVPKMPK
;
A
#
# COMPACT_ATOMS: atom_id res chain seq x y z
N MET A 1 -19.01 -18.08 6.40
CA MET A 1 -17.73 -17.95 5.66
C MET A 1 -17.61 -16.67 4.83
N GLU A 2 -18.68 -15.88 4.63
CA GLU A 2 -18.59 -14.56 3.97
C GLU A 2 -18.00 -13.43 4.83
N ILE A 3 -18.09 -13.56 6.17
CA ILE A 3 -17.59 -12.54 7.11
C ILE A 3 -16.08 -12.41 7.03
N PHE A 4 -15.31 -13.51 7.09
CA PHE A 4 -13.84 -13.50 6.96
C PHE A 4 -13.35 -12.93 5.62
N ARG A 5 -14.19 -13.07 4.58
CA ARG A 5 -13.94 -12.58 3.22
C ARG A 5 -13.92 -11.06 3.09
N LYS A 6 -14.68 -10.36 3.95
CA LYS A 6 -14.71 -8.89 3.97
C LYS A 6 -13.63 -8.29 4.86
N ILE A 7 -13.07 -9.09 5.79
CA ILE A 7 -12.15 -8.59 6.81
C ILE A 7 -10.88 -8.01 6.21
N GLY A 8 -10.24 -8.66 5.24
CA GLY A 8 -8.97 -8.18 4.65
C GLY A 8 -9.12 -6.84 3.91
N SER A 9 -10.14 -6.75 3.05
CA SER A 9 -10.46 -5.52 2.32
C SER A 9 -10.85 -4.37 3.25
N TRP A 10 -11.63 -4.66 4.29
CA TRP A 10 -12.02 -3.67 5.30
C TRP A 10 -10.84 -3.24 6.18
N LEU A 11 -9.94 -4.15 6.54
CA LEU A 11 -8.75 -3.81 7.32
C LEU A 11 -7.84 -2.86 6.54
N PHE A 12 -7.65 -3.10 5.24
CA PHE A 12 -6.88 -2.18 4.41
C PHE A 12 -7.55 -0.81 4.33
N LEU A 13 -8.86 -0.76 4.09
CA LEU A 13 -9.61 0.49 4.01
C LEU A 13 -9.51 1.28 5.32
N PHE A 14 -9.69 0.62 6.46
CA PHE A 14 -9.55 1.25 7.77
C PHE A 14 -8.10 1.71 8.03
N GLY A 15 -7.11 0.93 7.63
CA GLY A 15 -5.71 1.33 7.73
C GLY A 15 -5.40 2.58 6.92
N VAL A 16 -5.92 2.69 5.69
CA VAL A 16 -5.82 3.91 4.88
C VAL A 16 -6.52 5.09 5.58
N LEU A 17 -7.71 4.88 6.16
CA LEU A 17 -8.43 5.93 6.87
C LEU A 17 -7.63 6.44 8.08
N ILE A 18 -7.04 5.54 8.85
CA ILE A 18 -6.19 5.89 10.00
C ILE A 18 -4.94 6.64 9.53
N ALA A 19 -4.29 6.18 8.45
CA ALA A 19 -3.14 6.86 7.86
C ALA A 19 -3.49 8.28 7.37
N LEU A 20 -4.69 8.45 6.80
CA LEU A 20 -5.19 9.74 6.32
C LEU A 20 -5.45 10.69 7.49
N ILE A 21 -6.08 10.23 8.56
CA ILE A 21 -6.30 11.03 9.78
C ILE A 21 -4.96 11.42 10.41
N ALA A 22 -4.02 10.48 10.53
CA ALA A 22 -2.67 10.73 11.03
C ALA A 22 -1.95 11.80 10.20
N GLY A 23 -1.99 11.66 8.87
CA GLY A 23 -1.39 12.62 7.95
C GLY A 23 -1.99 14.02 8.03
N ILE A 24 -3.30 14.14 8.25
CA ILE A 24 -3.96 15.44 8.50
C ILE A 24 -3.49 16.05 9.82
N ILE A 25 -3.47 15.28 10.91
CA ILE A 25 -3.10 15.78 12.24
C ILE A 25 -1.64 16.29 12.26
N VAL A 26 -0.73 15.51 11.67
CA VAL A 26 0.69 15.86 11.58
C VAL A 26 0.90 17.00 10.58
N GLY A 27 0.28 16.92 9.40
CA GLY A 27 0.37 17.94 8.37
C GLY A 27 -0.18 19.30 8.80
N ALA A 28 -1.19 19.32 9.67
CA ALA A 28 -1.74 20.52 10.30
C ALA A 28 -0.91 21.02 11.50
N ARG A 29 0.21 20.35 11.82
CA ARG A 29 1.11 20.66 12.95
C ARG A 29 0.44 20.63 14.32
N TRP A 30 -0.62 19.84 14.50
CA TRP A 30 -1.31 19.72 15.79
C TRP A 30 -0.55 18.86 16.79
N TYR A 31 0.22 17.86 16.32
CA TYR A 31 1.08 16.99 17.13
C TYR A 31 2.28 16.50 16.30
N THR A 32 3.46 17.08 16.49
CA THR A 32 4.69 16.76 15.73
C THR A 32 5.68 15.87 16.47
N ASP A 33 5.59 15.76 17.80
CA ASP A 33 6.56 14.97 18.60
C ASP A 33 6.33 13.45 18.50
N THR A 34 5.19 13.02 17.94
CA THR A 34 4.77 11.62 17.91
C THR A 34 4.95 10.97 16.52
N GLU A 35 5.55 11.66 15.56
CA GLU A 35 5.62 11.25 14.15
C GLU A 35 6.23 9.86 13.96
N ALA A 36 7.36 9.58 14.63
CA ALA A 36 8.05 8.31 14.52
C ALA A 36 7.21 7.13 15.06
N TYR A 37 6.49 7.33 16.16
CA TYR A 37 5.63 6.30 16.75
C TYR A 37 4.42 6.01 15.86
N ILE A 38 3.80 7.05 15.29
CA ILE A 38 2.68 6.91 14.36
C ILE A 38 3.12 6.16 13.11
N ALA A 39 4.27 6.55 12.54
CA ALA A 39 4.84 5.88 11.38
C ALA A 39 5.13 4.39 11.65
N MET A 40 5.69 4.07 12.81
CA MET A 40 5.95 2.68 13.21
C MET A 40 4.66 1.86 13.32
N ILE A 41 3.63 2.40 13.98
CA ILE A 41 2.33 1.72 14.13
C ILE A 41 1.70 1.49 12.76
N LEU A 42 1.69 2.49 11.89
CA LEU A 42 1.15 2.37 10.54
C LEU A 42 1.94 1.38 9.67
N GLY A 43 3.26 1.36 9.78
CA GLY A 43 4.10 0.38 9.10
C GLY A 43 3.80 -1.05 9.57
N VAL A 44 3.65 -1.28 10.87
CA VAL A 44 3.27 -2.59 11.43
C VAL A 44 1.87 -3.00 10.99
N LEU A 45 0.89 -2.09 11.02
CA LEU A 45 -0.46 -2.36 10.51
C LEU A 45 -0.43 -2.70 9.02
N GLY A 46 0.31 -1.94 8.22
CA GLY A 46 0.53 -2.19 6.80
C GLY A 46 1.12 -3.58 6.54
N PHE A 47 2.12 -3.97 7.35
CA PHE A 47 2.72 -5.29 7.28
C PHE A 47 1.73 -6.40 7.60
N ILE A 48 0.93 -6.25 8.66
CA ILE A 48 -0.12 -7.22 9.04
C ILE A 48 -1.13 -7.37 7.89
N VAL A 49 -1.59 -6.26 7.31
CA VAL A 49 -2.50 -6.29 6.15
C VAL A 49 -1.85 -6.98 4.95
N GLY A 50 -0.57 -6.71 4.71
CA GLY A 50 0.21 -7.39 3.68
C GLY A 50 0.29 -8.90 3.88
N VAL A 51 0.58 -9.37 5.10
CA VAL A 51 0.64 -10.80 5.44
C VAL A 51 -0.73 -11.46 5.26
N LEU A 52 -1.80 -10.85 5.76
CA LEU A 52 -3.17 -11.36 5.59
C LEU A 52 -3.57 -11.45 4.12
N SER A 53 -3.10 -10.51 3.31
CA SER A 53 -3.31 -10.48 1.86
C SER A 53 -2.45 -11.52 1.12
N PHE A 54 -1.20 -11.71 1.55
CA PHE A 54 -0.25 -12.68 1.02
C PHE A 54 -0.73 -14.13 1.20
N PHE A 55 -1.25 -14.49 2.38
CA PHE A 55 -1.74 -15.85 2.64
C PHE A 55 -3.19 -16.09 2.17
N ALA A 56 -3.79 -15.14 1.46
CA ALA A 56 -5.18 -15.21 0.99
C ALA A 56 -6.24 -15.45 2.09
N VAL A 57 -5.89 -15.22 3.37
CA VAL A 57 -6.79 -15.42 4.53
C VAL A 57 -7.93 -14.38 4.57
N GLY A 58 -7.88 -13.35 3.72
CA GLY A 58 -8.91 -12.29 3.66
C GLY A 58 -9.48 -11.97 2.27
N GLN A 59 -9.27 -12.83 1.26
CA GLN A 59 -9.80 -12.66 -0.11
C GLN A 59 -9.69 -11.24 -0.69
N ILE A 60 -8.45 -10.76 -0.89
CA ILE A 60 -8.20 -10.21 -2.22
C ILE A 60 -8.25 -11.45 -3.12
N THR A 61 -9.40 -11.71 -3.74
CA THR A 61 -9.54 -12.83 -4.69
C THR A 61 -8.35 -12.78 -5.64
N HIS A 62 -7.76 -13.93 -6.01
CA HIS A 62 -6.56 -13.98 -6.87
C HIS A 62 -6.66 -13.04 -8.08
N GLU A 63 -7.89 -12.86 -8.60
CA GLU A 63 -8.29 -11.97 -9.69
C GLU A 63 -8.10 -10.46 -9.41
N ARG A 64 -8.16 -10.02 -8.15
CA ARG A 64 -8.06 -8.60 -7.74
C ARG A 64 -6.70 -8.22 -7.15
N ILE A 65 -5.79 -9.18 -6.97
CA ILE A 65 -4.42 -8.92 -6.52
C ILE A 65 -3.71 -7.92 -7.43
N PRO A 66 -3.78 -8.04 -8.78
CA PRO A 66 -3.13 -7.06 -9.66
C PRO A 66 -3.69 -5.64 -9.47
N THR A 67 -5.01 -5.47 -9.43
CA THR A 67 -5.65 -4.16 -9.26
C THR A 67 -5.33 -3.53 -7.90
N PHE A 68 -5.35 -4.34 -6.83
CA PHE A 68 -4.97 -3.87 -5.50
C PHE A 68 -3.50 -3.43 -5.47
N LEU A 69 -2.61 -4.24 -6.04
CA LEU A 69 -1.17 -3.96 -6.07
C LEU A 69 -0.89 -2.67 -6.84
N ILE A 70 -1.54 -2.45 -7.99
CA ILE A 70 -1.42 -1.20 -8.75
C ILE A 70 -1.84 -0.01 -7.87
N GLY A 71 -3.00 -0.08 -7.21
CA GLY A 71 -3.48 1.00 -6.35
C GLY A 71 -2.52 1.28 -5.18
N ALA A 72 -2.07 0.22 -4.50
CA ALA A 72 -1.14 0.34 -3.37
C ALA A 72 0.22 0.91 -3.81
N LEU A 73 0.77 0.45 -4.94
CA LEU A 73 2.02 0.97 -5.49
C LEU A 73 1.91 2.44 -5.91
N ILE A 74 0.78 2.85 -6.51
CA ILE A 74 0.54 4.27 -6.84
C ILE A 74 0.58 5.12 -5.57
N LEU A 75 -0.12 4.70 -4.51
CA LEU A 75 -0.11 5.42 -3.23
C LEU A 75 1.31 5.53 -2.64
N VAL A 76 2.09 4.45 -2.72
CA VAL A 76 3.48 4.43 -2.26
C VAL A 76 4.35 5.39 -3.07
N VAL A 77 4.23 5.39 -4.40
CA VAL A 77 4.98 6.29 -5.29
C VAL A 77 4.61 7.74 -5.03
N ILE A 78 3.33 8.05 -4.86
CA ILE A 78 2.86 9.40 -4.52
C ILE A 78 3.51 9.87 -3.21
N GLY A 79 3.48 9.07 -2.15
CA GLY A 79 4.10 9.46 -0.88
C GLY A 79 5.63 9.52 -0.95
N ALA A 80 6.28 8.59 -1.64
CA ALA A 80 7.74 8.57 -1.80
C ALA A 80 8.27 9.75 -2.61
N THR A 81 7.48 10.27 -3.55
CA THR A 81 7.85 11.40 -4.41
C THR A 81 7.38 12.76 -3.87
N SER A 82 6.66 12.78 -2.74
CA SER A 82 6.06 13.99 -2.17
C SER A 82 7.07 15.10 -1.85
N ASN A 83 8.30 14.73 -1.49
CA ASN A 83 9.39 15.69 -1.24
C ASN A 83 9.78 16.50 -2.49
N TYR A 84 9.48 16.02 -3.70
CA TYR A 84 9.82 16.72 -4.95
C TYR A 84 8.71 17.64 -5.44
N TRP A 85 7.57 17.73 -4.74
CA TRP A 85 6.42 18.51 -5.21
C TRP A 85 6.69 20.02 -5.23
N GLU A 86 7.51 20.52 -4.31
CA GLU A 86 7.98 21.90 -4.32
C GLU A 86 8.89 22.15 -5.53
N THR A 87 9.81 21.22 -5.81
CA THR A 87 10.73 21.30 -6.95
C THR A 87 10.00 21.26 -8.29
N TRP A 88 8.88 20.54 -8.38
CA TRP A 88 8.07 20.43 -9.60
C TRP A 88 7.03 21.53 -9.74
N GLY A 89 6.95 22.47 -8.78
CA GLY A 89 6.00 23.57 -8.81
C GLY A 89 4.54 23.14 -8.59
N PHE A 90 4.30 21.92 -8.10
CA PHE A 90 2.97 21.41 -7.77
C PHE A 90 2.34 22.19 -6.61
N VAL A 91 3.18 22.63 -5.67
CA VAL A 91 2.77 23.46 -4.53
C VAL A 91 3.80 24.56 -4.31
N GLN A 92 3.34 25.82 -4.32
CA GLN A 92 4.20 27.00 -4.13
C GLN A 92 4.22 27.48 -2.66
N ASN A 93 3.23 27.07 -1.86
CA ASN A 93 3.13 27.43 -0.45
C ASN A 93 3.74 26.31 0.42
N GLN A 94 4.77 26.63 1.19
CA GLN A 94 5.51 25.64 2.00
C GLN A 94 4.65 24.93 3.05
N ASP A 95 3.69 25.62 3.67
CA ASP A 95 2.79 24.98 4.64
C ASP A 95 1.82 24.01 3.96
N PHE A 96 1.34 24.38 2.76
CA PHE A 96 0.52 23.48 1.97
C PHE A 96 1.32 22.29 1.45
N ALA A 97 2.59 22.49 1.08
CA ALA A 97 3.47 21.42 0.63
C ALA A 97 3.72 20.41 1.75
N TYR A 98 4.05 20.91 2.95
CA TYR A 98 4.22 20.09 4.14
C TYR A 98 2.96 19.28 4.49
N PHE A 99 1.79 19.91 4.42
CA PHE A 99 0.52 19.25 4.68
C PHE A 99 0.30 18.03 3.76
N PHE A 100 0.48 18.22 2.45
CA PHE A 100 0.30 17.15 1.48
C PHE A 100 1.41 16.09 1.53
N GLN A 101 2.64 16.49 1.83
CA GLN A 101 3.76 15.56 2.08
C GLN A 101 3.46 14.66 3.27
N SER A 102 3.01 15.24 4.39
CA SER A 102 2.56 14.45 5.54
C SER A 102 1.42 13.52 5.17
N LEU A 103 0.37 14.05 4.54
CA LEU A 103 -0.81 13.28 4.15
C LEU A 103 -0.46 12.04 3.32
N THR A 104 0.31 12.24 2.25
CA THR A 104 0.68 11.17 1.32
C THR A 104 1.78 10.27 1.88
N GLY A 105 2.69 10.82 2.67
CA GLY A 105 3.76 10.09 3.35
C GLY A 105 3.21 9.03 4.32
N TYR A 106 2.25 9.40 5.17
CA TYR A 106 1.63 8.43 6.10
C TYR A 106 0.82 7.35 5.39
N ILE A 107 0.13 7.69 4.31
CA ILE A 107 -0.55 6.70 3.46
C ILE A 107 0.47 5.74 2.85
N ALA A 108 1.60 6.25 2.35
CA ALA A 108 2.67 5.42 1.79
C ALA A 108 3.35 4.54 2.84
N ILE A 109 3.60 5.04 4.05
CA ILE A 109 4.14 4.25 5.17
C ILE A 109 3.26 3.04 5.47
N PHE A 110 1.94 3.23 5.48
CA PHE A 110 0.98 2.12 5.64
C PHE A 110 0.93 1.20 4.42
N ALA A 111 0.86 1.74 3.22
CA ALA A 111 0.65 0.97 2.00
C ALA A 111 1.90 0.19 1.55
N ALA A 112 3.11 0.70 1.84
CA ALA A 112 4.36 0.15 1.32
C ALA A 112 4.64 -1.29 1.76
N PRO A 113 4.53 -1.68 3.04
CA PRO A 113 4.74 -3.06 3.44
C PRO A 113 3.73 -4.03 2.81
N ALA A 114 2.46 -3.62 2.67
CA ALA A 114 1.43 -4.42 2.03
C ALA A 114 1.70 -4.62 0.54
N ALA A 115 2.06 -3.54 -0.16
CA ALA A 115 2.43 -3.58 -1.57
C ALA A 115 3.67 -4.44 -1.81
N ALA A 116 4.69 -4.32 -0.96
CA ALA A 116 5.93 -5.09 -1.08
C ALA A 116 5.67 -6.61 -0.97
N LEU A 117 4.92 -7.05 0.04
CA LEU A 117 4.60 -8.46 0.22
C LEU A 117 3.80 -9.03 -0.96
N LEU A 118 2.82 -8.27 -1.46
CA LEU A 118 2.03 -8.69 -2.61
C LEU A 118 2.82 -8.68 -3.92
N ALA A 119 3.75 -7.74 -4.10
CA ALA A 119 4.66 -7.73 -5.25
C ALA A 119 5.54 -8.99 -5.25
N ILE A 120 6.09 -9.37 -4.09
CA ILE A 120 6.88 -10.61 -3.95
C ILE A 120 6.02 -11.82 -4.34
N ARG A 121 4.78 -11.89 -3.87
CA ARG A 121 3.84 -12.97 -4.24
C ARG A 121 3.59 -13.02 -5.74
N ALA A 122 3.32 -11.87 -6.36
CA ALA A 122 3.03 -11.79 -7.78
C ALA A 122 4.22 -12.23 -8.64
N ILE A 123 5.44 -11.86 -8.26
CA ILE A 123 6.69 -12.30 -8.93
C ILE A 123 6.87 -13.82 -8.80
N TRP A 124 6.64 -14.37 -7.61
CA TRP A 124 6.74 -15.81 -7.36
C TRP A 124 5.72 -16.62 -8.16
N ASP A 125 4.47 -16.15 -8.23
CA ASP A 125 3.41 -16.80 -8.99
C ASP A 125 3.68 -16.75 -10.51
N ALA A 126 4.22 -15.64 -11.01
CA ALA A 126 4.63 -15.51 -12.41
C ALA A 126 5.76 -16.49 -12.78
N GLY A 127 6.80 -16.61 -11.95
CA GLY A 127 7.93 -17.51 -12.20
C GLY A 127 7.54 -19.00 -12.26
N LYS A 128 6.60 -19.44 -11.40
CA LYS A 128 6.11 -20.82 -11.43
C LYS A 128 5.28 -21.16 -12.68
N THR A 129 4.57 -20.18 -13.22
CA THR A 129 3.70 -20.39 -14.39
C THR A 129 4.53 -20.64 -15.66
N GLU A 130 5.67 -19.94 -15.82
CA GLU A 130 6.61 -20.17 -16.93
C GLU A 130 7.26 -21.57 -16.88
N GLU A 131 7.60 -22.06 -15.70
CA GLU A 131 8.18 -23.40 -15.56
C GLU A 131 7.19 -24.48 -16.03
N ILE A 132 5.90 -24.33 -15.77
CA ILE A 132 4.89 -25.32 -16.19
C ILE A 132 4.64 -25.27 -17.70
N GLU A 133 4.58 -24.09 -18.33
CA GLU A 133 4.44 -23.97 -19.78
C GLU A 133 5.60 -24.61 -20.56
N LYS A 134 6.81 -24.63 -19.99
CA LYS A 134 7.98 -25.28 -20.61
C LYS A 134 7.83 -26.80 -20.74
N TYR A 135 7.04 -27.44 -19.87
CA TYR A 135 6.85 -28.90 -19.85
C TYR A 135 5.50 -29.35 -20.42
N VAL A 136 4.59 -28.44 -20.75
CA VAL A 136 3.30 -28.77 -21.38
C VAL A 136 3.42 -28.59 -22.89
N PRO A 137 3.41 -29.68 -23.69
CA PRO A 137 3.45 -29.56 -25.14
C PRO A 137 2.22 -28.79 -25.63
N LYS A 138 2.44 -27.67 -26.33
CA LYS A 138 1.38 -26.90 -26.98
C LYS A 138 0.76 -27.79 -28.05
N MET A 139 -0.49 -28.23 -27.84
CA MET A 139 -1.21 -28.98 -28.88
C MET A 139 -1.38 -28.08 -30.10
N PRO A 140 -1.03 -28.55 -31.31
CA PRO A 140 -1.28 -27.80 -32.54
C PRO A 140 -2.80 -27.58 -32.66
N LYS A 141 -3.17 -26.35 -32.99
CA LYS A 141 -4.55 -25.95 -33.27
C LYS A 141 -5.09 -26.66 -34.51
#